data_AF-A0A1Y2D5V1-F1
#
_entry.id   AF-A0A1Y2D5V1-F1
#
_cell.length_a   1.000
_cell.length_b   1.000
_cell.length_c   1.000
_cell.angle_alpha   90.00
_cell.angle_beta   90.00
_cell.angle_gamma   90.00
#
_symmetry.space_group_name_H-M   'P 1'
#
loop_
_entity.id
_entity.type
_entity.pdbx_description
1 polymer ?
#
loop_
_entity_poly.entity_id
_entity_poly.type
_entity_poly.pdbx_seq_one_letter_code
_entity_poly.pdbx_strand_id
1 'polypeptide(L)' 'KKVHTCPAENCSAAFKRSEHLKRHYRSVHMGSKPFPCQMTGCTKSFSRKDNLQQHVSCPPPSLFARLS' A
#
# COMPACT_ATOMS: atom_id res chain seq x y z
N LYS A 1 -2.25 -13.17 -25.16
CA LYS A 1 -2.91 -12.64 -23.92
C LYS A 1 -2.51 -11.17 -23.81
N LYS A 2 -3.44 -10.23 -23.98
CA LYS A 2 -3.13 -8.78 -23.98
C LYS A 2 -2.65 -8.36 -22.59
N VAL A 3 -1.54 -7.60 -22.53
CA VAL A 3 -0.97 -7.05 -21.29
C VAL A 3 -1.25 -5.54 -21.22
N HIS A 4 -1.29 -5.01 -20.02
CA HIS A 4 -1.50 -3.60 -19.71
C HIS A 4 -0.16 -2.98 -19.29
N THR A 5 0.42 -2.19 -20.18
CA THR A 5 1.71 -1.51 -19.96
C THR A 5 1.50 -0.16 -19.28
N CYS A 6 2.44 0.22 -18.43
CA CYS A 6 2.46 1.53 -17.80
C CYS A 6 2.67 2.63 -18.84
N PRO A 7 1.87 3.72 -18.82
CA PRO A 7 2.03 4.83 -19.77
C PRO A 7 3.15 5.81 -19.39
N ALA A 8 3.83 5.64 -18.26
CA ALA A 8 4.89 6.55 -17.82
C ALA A 8 6.20 6.30 -18.57
N GLU A 9 6.84 7.36 -19.05
CA GLU A 9 8.01 7.27 -19.96
C GLU A 9 9.25 6.61 -19.35
N ASN A 10 9.38 6.61 -18.02
CA ASN A 10 10.46 5.92 -17.30
C ASN A 10 10.03 4.59 -16.65
N CYS A 11 8.89 4.02 -17.06
CA CYS A 11 8.35 2.82 -16.43
C CYS A 11 8.04 1.69 -17.42
N SER A 12 8.85 0.65 -17.40
CA SER A 12 8.66 -0.55 -18.23
C SER A 12 7.70 -1.59 -17.62
N ALA A 13 6.91 -1.22 -16.61
CA ALA A 13 6.04 -2.16 -15.91
C ALA A 13 4.85 -2.59 -16.79
N ALA A 14 4.61 -3.90 -16.87
CA ALA A 14 3.49 -4.46 -17.60
C ALA A 14 2.75 -5.51 -16.77
N PHE A 15 1.42 -5.51 -16.86
CA PHE A 15 0.55 -6.34 -16.02
C PHE A 15 -0.44 -7.14 -16.85
N LYS A 16 -0.75 -8.36 -16.43
CA LYS A 16 -1.75 -9.21 -17.08
C LYS A 16 -3.20 -8.73 -16.86
N ARG A 17 -3.42 -7.81 -15.92
CA ARG A 17 -4.73 -7.30 -15.47
C ARG A 17 -4.68 -5.78 -15.38
N SER A 18 -5.75 -5.10 -15.79
CA SER A 18 -5.86 -3.63 -15.74
C SER A 18 -5.85 -3.08 -14.31
N GLU A 19 -6.49 -3.79 -13.36
CA GLU A 19 -6.49 -3.45 -11.93
C GLU A 19 -5.06 -3.33 -11.39
N HIS A 20 -4.19 -4.26 -11.74
CA HIS A 20 -2.80 -4.26 -11.29
C HIS A 20 -2.03 -3.06 -11.84
N LEU A 21 -2.24 -2.71 -13.12
CA LEU A 21 -1.66 -1.51 -13.70
C LEU A 21 -2.16 -0.25 -13.00
N LYS A 22 -3.47 -0.12 -12.77
CA LYS A 22 -4.07 1.03 -12.09
C LYS A 22 -3.50 1.19 -10.68
N ARG A 23 -3.37 0.07 -9.95
CA ARG A 23 -2.75 0.05 -8.62
C ARG A 23 -1.30 0.51 -8.66
N HIS A 24 -0.49 -0.06 -9.56
CA HIS A 24 0.90 0.30 -9.75
C HIS A 24 1.06 1.80 -10.03
N TYR A 25 0.28 2.34 -10.96
CA TYR A 25 0.36 3.75 -11.32
C TYR A 25 0.03 4.66 -10.13
N ARG A 26 -1.03 4.34 -9.36
CA ARG A 26 -1.39 5.11 -8.16
C ARG A 26 -0.34 5.03 -7.06
N SER A 27 0.27 3.87 -6.84
CA SER A 27 1.25 3.69 -5.76
C SER A 27 2.64 4.23 -6.10
N VAL A 28 3.08 4.07 -7.35
CA VAL A 28 4.46 4.38 -7.76
C VAL A 28 4.58 5.79 -8.32
N HIS A 29 3.63 6.21 -9.17
CA HIS A 29 3.71 7.50 -9.85
C HIS A 29 2.92 8.60 -9.14
N MET A 30 1.74 8.30 -8.62
CA MET A 30 0.96 9.30 -7.85
C MET A 30 1.32 9.35 -6.36
N GLY A 31 2.15 8.42 -5.86
CA GLY A 31 2.48 8.32 -4.43
C GLY A 31 1.25 8.13 -3.53
N SER A 32 0.12 7.70 -4.08
CA SER A 32 -1.15 7.65 -3.36
C SER A 32 -1.12 6.53 -2.33
N LYS A 33 -1.27 6.92 -1.06
CA LYS A 33 -1.34 6.03 0.10
C LYS A 33 -2.63 6.28 0.88
N PRO A 34 -3.79 5.88 0.32
CA PRO A 34 -5.09 6.21 0.91
C PRO A 34 -5.41 5.41 2.19
N PHE A 35 -4.53 4.50 2.61
CA PHE A 35 -4.74 3.67 3.79
C PHE A 35 -3.74 4.07 4.90
N PRO A 36 -4.01 5.16 5.65
CA PRO A 36 -3.23 5.50 6.83
C PRO A 36 -3.48 4.49 7.95
N CYS A 37 -2.43 4.20 8.73
CA CYS A 37 -2.59 3.48 9.99
C CYS A 37 -3.29 4.40 10.99
N GLN A 38 -4.38 3.93 11.58
CA GLN A 38 -5.16 4.68 12.58
C GLN A 38 -4.65 4.47 14.01
N MET A 39 -3.57 3.69 14.17
CA MET A 39 -3.00 3.37 15.47
C MET A 39 -2.27 4.58 16.05
N THR A 40 -2.54 4.91 17.31
CA THR A 40 -1.93 6.02 18.03
C THR A 40 -0.40 5.86 18.07
N GLY A 41 0.33 6.90 17.62
CA GLY A 41 1.79 6.86 17.51
C GLY A 41 2.33 6.24 16.21
N CYS A 42 1.47 5.76 15.30
CA CYS A 42 1.87 5.27 13.99
C CYS A 42 1.53 6.30 12.89
N THR A 43 2.56 6.82 12.21
CA THR A 43 2.40 7.75 11.08
C THR A 43 2.46 7.05 9.72
N LYS A 44 2.52 5.71 9.71
CA LYS A 44 2.67 4.94 8.46
C LYS A 44 1.38 4.96 7.64
N SER A 45 1.53 5.19 6.35
CA SER A 45 0.45 5.09 5.37
C SER A 45 0.82 4.10 4.27
N PHE A 46 -0.19 3.36 3.80
CA PHE A 46 -0.02 2.26 2.85
C PHE A 46 -0.83 2.53 1.58
N SER A 47 -0.30 2.07 0.44
CA SER A 47 -1.02 2.12 -0.85
C SER A 47 -2.06 1.01 -1.02
N ARG A 48 -2.09 0.02 -0.12
CA ARG A 48 -2.99 -1.13 -0.18
C ARG A 48 -3.56 -1.47 1.19
N LYS A 49 -4.82 -1.92 1.21
CA LYS A 49 -5.52 -2.37 2.41
C LYS A 49 -4.90 -3.64 3.00
N ASP A 50 -4.51 -4.61 2.17
CA ASP A 50 -3.89 -5.86 2.63
C ASP A 50 -2.56 -5.60 3.37
N ASN A 51 -1.73 -4.70 2.86
CA ASN A 51 -0.51 -4.26 3.54
C ASN A 51 -0.81 -3.57 4.89
N LEU A 52 -1.84 -2.71 4.95
CA LEU A 52 -2.27 -2.12 6.21
C LEU A 52 -2.75 -3.20 7.20
N GLN A 53 -3.56 -4.16 6.73
CA GLN A 53 -4.06 -5.26 7.56
C GLN A 53 -2.92 -6.11 8.13
N GLN A 54 -1.94 -6.47 7.29
CA GLN A 54 -0.75 -7.18 7.76
C GLN A 54 0.05 -6.35 8.79
N HIS A 55 0.17 -5.04 8.57
CA HIS A 55 0.84 -4.14 9.52
C HIS A 55 0.13 -4.08 10.87
N VAL A 56 -1.20 -3.97 10.90
CA VAL A 56 -1.98 -3.89 12.15
C VAL A 56 -2.20 -5.24 12.80
N SER A 57 -2.04 -6.35 12.07
CA SER A 57 -2.20 -7.70 12.60
C SER A 57 -1.06 -8.12 13.54
N CYS A 58 0.11 -7.50 13.44
CA CYS A 58 1.22 -7.70 14.37
C CYS A 58 1.70 -6.35 14.91
N PRO A 59 0.90 -5.70 15.77
CA PRO A 59 1.33 -4.47 16.42
C PRO A 59 2.49 -4.78 17.38
N PRO A 60 3.45 -3.87 17.58
CA PRO A 60 4.51 -4.08 18.56
C PRO A 60 3.92 -4.32 19.96
N PRO A 61 4.61 -5.10 20.82
CA PRO A 61 4.11 -5.47 22.16
C PRO A 61 3.83 -4.26 23.07
N SER A 62 4.30 -3.07 22.71
CA SER A 62 4.12 -1.81 23.45
C SER A 62 2.68 -1.30 23.52
N LEU A 63 1.73 -1.88 22.78
CA LEU A 63 0.30 -1.56 22.91
C LEU A 63 -0.41 -2.26 24.07
N PHE A 64 0.20 -3.29 24.66
CA PHE A 64 -0.32 -3.95 25.87
C PHE A 64 0.20 -3.31 27.18
N ALA A 65 1.15 -2.36 27.11
CA ALA A 65 1.81 -1.78 28.27
C ALA A 65 1.07 -0.56 28.89
N ARG A 66 -0.27 -0.57 28.94
CA ARG A 66 -1.06 0.46 29.66
C ARG A 66 -2.21 -0.10 30.51
N LEU A 67 -1.98 -1.22 31.18
CA LEU A 67 -2.72 -1.58 32.39
C LEU A 67 -1.74 -1.95 33.50
N SER A 68 -1.20 -0.94 34.18
CA SER A 68 -0.65 -0.98 35.53
C SER A 68 -0.69 0.44 36.09
#